data_AF-A0A392M3W3-F1
#
_entry.id   AF-A0A392M3W3-F1
#
_cell.length_a   1.000
_cell.length_b   1.000
_cell.length_c   1.000
_cell.angle_alpha   90.00
_cell.angle_beta   90.00
_cell.angle_gamma   90.00
#
_symmetry.space_group_name_H-M   'P 1'
#
loop_
_entity.id
_entity.type
_entity.pdbx_description
1 polymer ?
#
loop_
_entity_poly.entity_id
_entity_poly.type
_entity_poly.pdbx_seq_one_letter_code
_entity_poly.pdbx_strand_id
1 'polypeptide(L)'
;ASICKELRPLESEFDEEEKISDAISEEHEYHFGRPKSRDEALHFLNEIGWLFQRERFSNVHEVPDYSLDRFKFVLTFSVERNCCMLVKTLLDILVSKHFEGERLSTGSIEMLKAIQLLNRAVKRKYMSMVDLLIHYCIPSKNDTSKKYIFPPNLEGPGGITPLHLAASTSDSEGVIDSLTNDPQEIGLKCWETLVDESGQTPHAYAVMRNNYSYNMLVARKRSDRQRSEVAVRIDNEIQLPSLEVELMQKRINQAKRVGDSCSKCAIAEVRSKRKFSGSRSWLHGPFIHSMLAVAAVCVCVCVLFRGTPFVGSVSPFRWENLDYGAL
;
A
#
# COMPACT_ATOMS: atom_id res chain seq x y z
N ALA A 1 -8.75 -7.22 6.21
CA ALA A 1 -9.41 -5.95 6.56
C ALA A 1 -8.70 -4.71 6.01
N SER A 2 -7.37 -4.73 5.77
CA SER A 2 -6.63 -3.57 5.25
C SER A 2 -7.04 -3.15 3.84
N ILE A 3 -7.15 -4.08 2.88
CA ILE A 3 -7.57 -3.78 1.49
C ILE A 3 -8.95 -3.12 1.45
N CYS A 4 -9.93 -3.61 2.22
CA CYS A 4 -11.26 -3.01 2.26
C CYS A 4 -11.24 -1.55 2.76
N LYS A 5 -10.29 -1.17 3.62
CA LYS A 5 -10.13 0.23 4.04
C LYS A 5 -9.57 1.10 2.91
N GLU A 6 -8.67 0.57 2.11
CA GLU A 6 -8.13 1.27 0.92
C GLU A 6 -9.18 1.43 -0.18
N LEU A 7 -10.14 0.51 -0.27
CA LEU A 7 -11.21 0.54 -1.27
C LEU A 7 -12.42 1.37 -0.85
N ARG A 8 -12.60 1.65 0.44
CA ARG A 8 -13.73 2.45 0.96
C ARG A 8 -13.94 3.79 0.23
N PRO A 9 -12.89 4.56 -0.14
CA PRO A 9 -13.08 5.81 -0.88
C PRO A 9 -13.74 5.64 -2.26
N LEU A 10 -13.87 4.41 -2.78
CA LEU A 10 -14.62 4.16 -4.02
C LEU A 10 -16.14 4.21 -3.81
N GLU A 11 -16.62 4.06 -2.57
CA GLU A 11 -18.06 4.08 -2.25
C GLU A 11 -18.70 5.41 -2.69
N SER A 12 -18.00 6.54 -2.52
CA SER A 12 -18.49 7.86 -2.94
C SER A 12 -18.66 8.02 -4.45
N GLU A 13 -18.08 7.13 -5.28
CA GLU A 13 -18.32 7.15 -6.73
C GLU A 13 -19.69 6.54 -7.10
N PHE A 14 -20.36 5.90 -6.14
CA PHE A 14 -21.67 5.26 -6.28
C PHE A 14 -22.82 6.05 -5.64
N ASP A 15 -22.50 6.96 -4.72
CA ASP A 15 -23.50 7.76 -4.01
C ASP A 15 -24.14 8.87 -4.88
N GLU A 16 -23.58 9.16 -6.06
CA GLU A 16 -24.02 10.24 -6.96
C GLU A 16 -25.29 9.90 -7.79
N GLU A 17 -26.03 8.85 -7.44
CA GLU A 17 -27.29 8.47 -8.10
C GLU A 17 -28.45 9.47 -7.89
N GLU A 18 -28.26 10.56 -7.13
CA GLU A 18 -29.32 11.55 -6.84
C GLU A 18 -29.17 12.92 -7.55
N LYS A 19 -28.12 13.15 -8.36
CA LYS A 19 -27.90 14.43 -9.05
C LYS A 19 -27.74 14.33 -10.56
N ILE A 20 -28.53 13.47 -11.20
CA ILE A 20 -28.79 13.60 -12.64
C ILE A 20 -29.99 14.53 -12.81
N SER A 21 -29.75 15.82 -12.59
CA SER A 21 -30.55 16.90 -13.19
C SER A 21 -29.61 18.04 -13.54
N ASP A 22 -29.33 18.14 -14.84
CA ASP A 22 -28.91 19.34 -15.58
C ASP A 22 -27.80 20.20 -14.98
N ALA A 23 -26.56 19.89 -15.35
CA ALA A 23 -25.58 20.92 -15.67
C ALA A 23 -24.50 20.36 -16.60
N ILE A 24 -24.59 20.72 -17.87
CA ILE A 24 -23.41 20.81 -18.73
C ILE A 24 -22.51 21.86 -18.05
N SER A 25 -21.47 21.41 -17.35
CA SER A 25 -20.41 22.27 -16.86
C SER A 25 -19.10 21.80 -17.48
N GLU A 26 -18.75 22.48 -18.56
CA GLU A 26 -17.40 22.51 -19.10
C GLU A 26 -16.48 23.20 -18.08
N GLU A 27 -15.86 22.42 -17.19
CA GLU A 27 -14.69 22.89 -16.47
C GLU A 27 -13.72 21.72 -16.30
N HIS A 28 -12.86 21.56 -17.31
CA HIS A 28 -11.78 20.58 -17.34
C HIS A 28 -10.63 21.03 -16.42
N GLU A 29 -10.83 20.94 -15.10
CA GLU A 29 -9.70 20.82 -14.18
C GLU A 29 -9.30 19.34 -14.05
N TYR A 30 -8.11 19.03 -14.53
CA TYR A 30 -7.51 17.70 -14.56
C TYR A 30 -7.29 17.14 -13.13
N HIS A 31 -8.36 16.64 -12.50
CA HIS A 31 -8.29 15.84 -11.29
C HIS A 31 -7.75 14.45 -11.61
N PHE A 32 -6.44 14.38 -11.61
CA PHE A 32 -5.61 13.23 -11.91
C PHE A 32 -5.79 11.99 -10.99
N GLY A 33 -6.81 11.89 -10.13
CA GLY A 33 -6.95 10.79 -9.16
C GLY A 33 -8.38 10.30 -8.90
N ARG A 34 -9.37 10.85 -9.60
CA ARG A 34 -10.76 10.36 -9.61
C ARG A 34 -10.88 9.36 -10.78
N PRO A 35 -11.65 8.25 -10.69
CA PRO A 35 -11.83 7.37 -11.82
C PRO A 35 -12.55 8.21 -12.89
N LYS A 36 -12.28 7.93 -14.15
CA LYS A 36 -12.87 8.72 -15.23
C LYS A 36 -14.40 8.62 -15.26
N SER A 37 -14.97 7.58 -14.63
CA SER A 37 -16.40 7.41 -14.43
C SER A 37 -16.71 6.36 -13.35
N ARG A 38 -17.95 6.37 -12.84
CA ARG A 38 -18.54 5.29 -12.02
C ARG A 38 -18.35 3.91 -12.66
N ASP A 39 -18.44 3.83 -13.98
CA ASP A 39 -18.30 2.58 -14.73
C ASP A 39 -16.88 2.01 -14.65
N GLU A 40 -15.85 2.87 -14.65
CA GLU A 40 -14.47 2.42 -14.48
C GLU A 40 -14.24 1.85 -13.07
N ALA A 41 -14.85 2.46 -12.04
CA ALA A 41 -14.80 1.94 -10.68
C ALA A 41 -15.54 0.59 -10.55
N LEU A 42 -16.71 0.42 -11.19
CA LEU A 42 -17.42 -0.86 -11.26
C LEU A 42 -16.59 -1.93 -11.94
N HIS A 43 -16.05 -1.61 -13.12
CA HIS A 43 -15.21 -2.52 -13.86
C HIS A 43 -14.01 -2.95 -13.02
N PHE A 44 -13.33 -2.01 -12.35
CA PHE A 44 -12.26 -2.30 -11.41
C PHE A 44 -12.68 -3.24 -10.27
N LEU A 45 -13.82 -2.98 -9.61
CA LEU A 45 -14.31 -3.84 -8.53
C LEU A 45 -14.67 -5.26 -9.03
N ASN A 46 -15.27 -5.36 -10.20
CA ASN A 46 -15.58 -6.64 -10.85
C ASN A 46 -14.30 -7.42 -11.17
N GLU A 47 -13.28 -6.74 -11.71
CA GLU A 47 -11.98 -7.32 -12.05
C GLU A 47 -11.25 -7.88 -10.82
N ILE A 48 -11.14 -7.11 -9.74
CA ILE A 48 -10.47 -7.58 -8.51
C ILE A 48 -11.30 -8.65 -7.80
N GLY A 49 -12.64 -8.57 -7.86
CA GLY A 49 -13.53 -9.58 -7.30
C GLY A 49 -13.35 -10.92 -8.00
N TRP A 50 -13.33 -10.91 -9.34
CA TRP A 50 -13.07 -12.08 -10.16
C TRP A 50 -11.69 -12.68 -9.90
N LEU A 51 -10.65 -11.84 -9.83
CA LEU A 51 -9.28 -12.29 -9.55
C LEU A 51 -9.19 -12.99 -8.18
N PHE A 52 -9.65 -12.34 -7.11
CA PHE A 52 -9.55 -12.91 -5.76
C PHE A 52 -10.43 -14.13 -5.53
N GLN A 53 -11.60 -14.19 -6.17
CA GLN A 53 -12.41 -15.40 -6.13
C GLN A 53 -11.65 -16.57 -6.76
N ARG A 54 -11.00 -16.35 -7.92
CA ARG A 54 -10.25 -17.40 -8.62
C ARG A 54 -8.98 -17.82 -7.90
N GLU A 55 -8.24 -16.90 -7.28
CA GLU A 55 -7.09 -17.28 -6.43
C GLU A 55 -7.47 -18.26 -5.32
N ARG A 56 -8.70 -18.17 -4.79
CA ARG A 56 -9.18 -19.08 -3.74
C ARG A 56 -9.60 -20.46 -4.25
N PHE A 57 -9.97 -20.59 -5.52
CA PHE A 57 -10.54 -21.81 -6.09
C PHE A 57 -9.68 -22.43 -7.21
N SER A 58 -8.47 -21.91 -7.43
CA SER A 58 -7.54 -22.34 -8.48
C SER A 58 -7.19 -23.84 -8.45
N ASN A 59 -7.35 -24.51 -7.30
CA ASN A 59 -7.10 -25.94 -7.15
C ASN A 59 -8.21 -26.84 -7.73
N VAL A 60 -9.34 -26.28 -8.17
CA VAL A 60 -10.54 -27.09 -8.43
C VAL A 60 -10.76 -27.35 -9.92
N HIS A 61 -10.47 -26.42 -10.84
CA HIS A 61 -10.79 -26.56 -12.28
C HIS A 61 -9.74 -25.95 -13.23
N GLU A 62 -9.57 -26.54 -14.42
CA GLU A 62 -8.86 -25.97 -15.59
C GLU A 62 -9.60 -24.73 -16.06
N VAL A 63 -9.17 -23.58 -15.57
CA VAL A 63 -9.84 -22.31 -15.78
C VAL A 63 -8.83 -21.35 -16.43
N PRO A 64 -9.21 -20.60 -17.48
CA PRO A 64 -8.26 -19.75 -18.19
C PRO A 64 -7.63 -18.71 -17.27
N ASP A 65 -6.32 -18.53 -17.42
CA ASP A 65 -5.51 -17.63 -16.60
C ASP A 65 -5.97 -16.16 -16.72
N TYR A 66 -5.76 -15.41 -15.64
CA TYR A 66 -6.02 -13.97 -15.63
C TYR A 66 -5.04 -13.28 -16.58
N SER A 67 -5.53 -12.60 -17.62
CA SER A 67 -4.65 -12.06 -18.67
C SER A 67 -3.80 -10.88 -18.18
N LEU A 68 -2.63 -10.70 -18.80
CA LEU A 68 -1.72 -9.60 -18.46
C LEU A 68 -2.33 -8.21 -18.72
N ASP A 69 -3.21 -8.08 -19.71
CA ASP A 69 -3.92 -6.82 -19.99
C ASP A 69 -4.87 -6.43 -18.86
N ARG A 70 -5.56 -7.42 -18.28
CA ARG A 70 -6.41 -7.20 -17.10
C ARG A 70 -5.55 -6.83 -15.90
N PHE A 71 -4.39 -7.50 -15.71
CA PHE A 71 -3.43 -7.15 -14.63
C PHE A 71 -2.94 -5.71 -14.78
N LYS A 72 -2.60 -5.32 -16.00
CA LYS A 72 -2.21 -3.95 -16.34
C LYS A 72 -3.28 -2.94 -15.93
N PHE A 73 -4.55 -3.21 -16.21
CA PHE A 73 -5.65 -2.34 -15.81
C PHE A 73 -5.75 -2.23 -14.28
N VAL A 74 -5.88 -3.35 -13.56
CA VAL A 74 -6.08 -3.31 -12.10
C VAL A 74 -4.88 -2.75 -11.33
N LEU A 75 -3.64 -3.05 -11.76
CA LEU A 75 -2.43 -2.48 -11.15
C LEU A 75 -2.35 -0.97 -11.37
N THR A 76 -2.65 -0.51 -12.59
CA THR A 76 -2.63 0.92 -12.92
C THR A 76 -3.65 1.66 -12.07
N PHE A 77 -4.90 1.18 -12.04
CA PHE A 77 -5.97 1.79 -11.25
C PHE A 77 -5.63 1.82 -9.75
N SER A 78 -5.10 0.70 -9.22
CA SER A 78 -4.75 0.60 -7.80
C SER A 78 -3.63 1.57 -7.39
N VAL A 79 -2.61 1.77 -8.25
CA VAL A 79 -1.55 2.76 -7.98
C VAL A 79 -2.07 4.18 -8.05
N GLU A 80 -2.94 4.50 -9.00
CA GLU A 80 -3.53 5.84 -9.14
C GLU A 80 -4.42 6.23 -7.95
N ARG A 81 -4.99 5.23 -7.25
CA ARG A 81 -5.76 5.40 -6.01
C ARG A 81 -4.95 5.24 -4.72
N ASN A 82 -3.64 5.05 -4.81
CA ASN A 82 -2.75 4.84 -3.65
C ASN A 82 -3.13 3.60 -2.79
N CYS A 83 -3.71 2.56 -3.38
CA CYS A 83 -4.09 1.32 -2.68
C CYS A 83 -2.87 0.41 -2.46
N CYS A 84 -1.99 0.78 -1.52
CA CYS A 84 -0.69 0.14 -1.30
C CYS A 84 -0.80 -1.37 -1.04
N MET A 85 -1.67 -1.78 -0.12
CA MET A 85 -1.85 -3.20 0.22
C MET A 85 -2.45 -3.99 -0.94
N LEU A 86 -3.35 -3.38 -1.70
CA LEU A 86 -3.89 -4.00 -2.90
C LEU A 86 -2.80 -4.18 -3.98
N VAL A 87 -2.01 -3.16 -4.27
CA VAL A 87 -0.90 -3.23 -5.23
C VAL A 87 0.08 -4.34 -4.83
N LYS A 88 0.47 -4.39 -3.55
CA LYS A 88 1.33 -5.47 -3.05
C LYS A 88 0.72 -6.85 -3.32
N THR A 89 -0.56 -7.01 -3.00
CA THR A 89 -1.28 -8.30 -3.18
C THR A 89 -1.36 -8.69 -4.66
N LEU A 90 -1.65 -7.73 -5.54
CA LEU A 90 -1.71 -7.96 -6.99
C LEU A 90 -0.34 -8.36 -7.56
N LEU A 91 0.74 -7.72 -7.09
CA LEU A 91 2.10 -8.09 -7.46
C LEU A 91 2.49 -9.47 -6.92
N ASP A 92 2.12 -9.79 -5.68
CA ASP A 92 2.36 -11.10 -5.06
C ASP A 92 1.66 -12.22 -5.87
N ILE A 93 0.42 -11.98 -6.33
CA ILE A 93 -0.33 -12.89 -7.20
C ILE A 93 0.32 -13.02 -8.59
N LEU A 94 0.67 -11.90 -9.22
CA LEU A 94 1.34 -11.89 -10.53
C LEU A 94 2.62 -12.72 -10.49
N VAL A 95 3.43 -12.54 -9.44
CA VAL A 95 4.62 -13.36 -9.20
C VAL A 95 4.21 -14.82 -9.00
N SER A 96 3.27 -15.14 -8.12
CA SER A 96 2.87 -16.53 -7.89
C SER A 96 2.43 -17.26 -9.17
N LYS A 97 1.81 -16.57 -10.13
CA LYS A 97 1.25 -17.17 -11.36
C LYS A 97 2.21 -17.19 -12.54
N HIS A 98 3.06 -16.17 -12.67
CA HIS A 98 3.93 -15.99 -13.84
C HIS A 98 5.42 -16.11 -13.52
N PHE A 99 5.75 -16.69 -12.36
CA PHE A 99 7.11 -17.01 -12.00
C PHE A 99 7.48 -18.39 -12.51
N GLU A 100 8.09 -18.42 -13.70
CA GLU A 100 8.57 -19.64 -14.33
C GLU A 100 10.04 -19.86 -13.95
N GLY A 101 10.31 -20.92 -13.20
CA GLY A 101 11.61 -21.19 -12.63
C GLY A 101 11.99 -20.13 -11.58
N GLU A 102 12.57 -19.00 -12.03
CA GLU A 102 13.13 -17.94 -11.18
C GLU A 102 12.97 -16.52 -11.74
N ARG A 103 12.22 -16.37 -12.83
CA ARG A 103 12.00 -15.07 -13.44
C ARG A 103 10.52 -14.94 -13.73
N LEU A 104 10.03 -13.72 -13.57
CA LEU A 104 8.77 -13.34 -14.17
C LEU A 104 8.85 -13.58 -15.68
N SER A 105 7.76 -14.09 -16.26
CA SER A 105 7.64 -14.22 -17.71
C SER A 105 7.97 -12.90 -18.41
N THR A 106 8.57 -12.98 -19.60
CA THR A 106 8.98 -11.80 -20.38
C THR A 106 7.81 -10.83 -20.57
N GLY A 107 6.62 -11.34 -20.88
CA GLY A 107 5.40 -10.53 -21.01
C GLY A 107 5.02 -9.80 -19.72
N SER A 108 5.19 -10.41 -18.54
CA SER A 108 4.92 -9.74 -17.26
C SER A 108 5.88 -8.59 -17.02
N ILE A 109 7.17 -8.77 -17.34
CA ILE A 109 8.20 -7.73 -17.20
C ILE A 109 7.92 -6.57 -18.15
N GLU A 110 7.60 -6.87 -19.42
CA GLU A 110 7.25 -5.87 -20.42
C GLU A 110 6.01 -5.07 -20.03
N MET A 111 4.97 -5.76 -19.54
CA MET A 111 3.76 -5.13 -19.02
C MET A 111 4.06 -4.18 -17.85
N LEU A 112 4.83 -4.63 -16.85
CA LEU A 112 5.22 -3.81 -15.69
C LEU A 112 6.04 -2.58 -16.10
N LYS A 113 6.96 -2.73 -17.06
CA LYS A 113 7.71 -1.62 -17.65
C LYS A 113 6.79 -0.64 -18.39
N ALA A 114 5.81 -1.14 -19.14
CA ALA A 114 4.88 -0.30 -19.89
C ALA A 114 3.95 0.52 -18.99
N ILE A 115 3.52 -0.01 -17.85
CA ILE A 115 2.63 0.72 -16.93
C ILE A 115 3.35 1.68 -15.99
N GLN A 116 4.67 1.52 -15.80
CA GLN A 116 5.53 2.42 -15.04
C GLN A 116 5.01 2.79 -13.64
N LEU A 117 4.66 1.79 -12.83
CA LEU A 117 4.02 1.99 -11.52
C LEU A 117 4.74 3.01 -10.62
N LEU A 118 6.08 2.93 -10.56
CA LEU A 118 6.87 3.84 -9.73
C LEU A 118 6.80 5.29 -10.24
N ASN A 119 6.85 5.52 -11.55
CA ASN A 119 6.69 6.88 -12.11
C ASN A 119 5.31 7.46 -11.80
N ARG A 120 4.25 6.64 -11.85
CA ARG A 120 2.90 7.09 -11.48
C ARG A 120 2.82 7.50 -10.01
N ALA A 121 3.38 6.68 -9.12
CA ALA A 121 3.44 6.97 -7.69
C ALA A 121 4.24 8.25 -7.40
N VAL A 122 5.39 8.44 -8.07
CA VAL A 122 6.22 9.66 -7.96
C VAL A 122 5.47 10.90 -8.45
N LYS A 123 4.84 10.84 -9.61
CA LYS A 123 4.05 11.97 -10.17
C LYS A 123 2.95 12.42 -9.23
N ARG A 124 2.33 11.49 -8.50
CA ARG A 124 1.27 11.73 -7.53
C ARG A 124 1.77 12.06 -6.13
N LYS A 125 3.08 11.96 -5.89
CA LYS A 125 3.72 12.12 -4.58
C LYS A 125 3.18 11.16 -3.52
N TYR A 126 2.79 9.94 -3.93
CA TYR A 126 2.32 8.89 -3.02
C TYR A 126 3.49 8.22 -2.31
N MET A 127 3.97 8.82 -1.23
CA MET A 127 5.15 8.35 -0.49
C MET A 127 5.06 6.87 -0.07
N SER A 128 3.92 6.44 0.48
CA SER A 128 3.71 5.05 0.89
C SER A 128 3.80 4.06 -0.28
N MET A 129 3.30 4.45 -1.45
CA MET A 129 3.37 3.63 -2.66
C MET A 129 4.79 3.60 -3.24
N VAL A 130 5.49 4.75 -3.23
CA VAL A 130 6.90 4.82 -3.63
C VAL A 130 7.74 3.89 -2.76
N ASP A 131 7.59 3.99 -1.43
CA ASP A 131 8.29 3.16 -0.46
C ASP A 131 7.98 1.67 -0.65
N LEU A 132 6.71 1.31 -0.83
CA LEU A 132 6.29 -0.06 -1.15
C LEU A 132 6.99 -0.60 -2.40
N LEU A 133 6.99 0.17 -3.49
CA LEU A 133 7.49 -0.29 -4.79
C LEU A 133 9.00 -0.45 -4.79
N ILE A 134 9.77 0.51 -4.25
CA ILE A 134 11.24 0.40 -4.22
C ILE A 134 11.72 -0.74 -3.30
N HIS A 135 10.93 -1.10 -2.29
CA HIS A 135 11.21 -2.22 -1.40
C HIS A 135 10.62 -3.55 -1.88
N TYR A 136 9.78 -3.54 -2.91
CA TYR A 136 9.19 -4.76 -3.45
C TYR A 136 10.26 -5.60 -4.17
N CYS A 137 10.45 -6.82 -3.67
CA CYS A 137 11.44 -7.75 -4.21
C CYS A 137 10.83 -9.13 -4.43
N ILE A 138 11.37 -9.83 -5.43
CA ILE A 138 11.06 -11.23 -5.69
C ILE A 138 12.21 -12.14 -5.21
N PRO A 139 11.91 -13.39 -4.79
CA PRO A 139 12.94 -14.37 -4.45
C PRO A 139 13.89 -14.63 -5.63
N SER A 140 15.14 -14.98 -5.33
CA SER A 140 16.15 -15.40 -6.31
C SER A 140 16.70 -16.78 -5.96
N LYS A 141 17.27 -17.51 -6.94
CA LYS A 141 17.89 -18.86 -6.78
C LYS A 141 18.72 -19.03 -5.52
N ASN A 142 19.49 -17.99 -5.20
CA ASN A 142 20.28 -17.95 -3.99
C ASN A 142 19.37 -17.30 -2.94
N ASP A 143 18.83 -18.11 -2.03
CA ASP A 143 17.89 -17.72 -0.95
C ASP A 143 18.32 -16.46 -0.16
N THR A 144 19.57 -16.02 -0.31
CA THR A 144 20.14 -14.82 0.30
C THR A 144 20.03 -13.53 -0.52
N SER A 145 19.69 -13.57 -1.82
CA SER A 145 19.65 -12.37 -2.68
C SER A 145 18.23 -12.02 -3.10
N LYS A 146 17.76 -10.83 -2.69
CA LYS A 146 16.47 -10.25 -3.10
C LYS A 146 16.64 -9.53 -4.44
N LYS A 147 15.74 -9.77 -5.40
CA LYS A 147 15.72 -9.03 -6.67
C LYS A 147 14.62 -7.96 -6.63
N TYR A 148 15.02 -6.70 -6.61
CA TYR A 148 14.11 -5.57 -6.70
C TYR A 148 13.73 -5.31 -8.16
N ILE A 149 12.46 -5.05 -8.43
CA ILE A 149 11.93 -4.93 -9.80
C ILE A 149 11.47 -3.52 -10.16
N PHE A 150 11.44 -2.59 -9.20
CA PHE A 150 11.12 -1.18 -9.42
C PHE A 150 12.26 -0.27 -8.94
N PRO A 151 13.44 -0.33 -9.60
CA PRO A 151 14.56 0.50 -9.18
C PRO A 151 14.30 1.99 -9.52
N PRO A 152 14.85 2.93 -8.74
CA PRO A 152 14.69 4.37 -8.99
C PRO A 152 15.25 4.87 -10.35
N ASN A 153 16.13 4.10 -10.99
CA ASN A 153 16.69 4.40 -12.31
C ASN A 153 15.95 3.68 -13.46
N LEU A 154 14.78 3.08 -13.22
CA LEU A 154 14.03 2.42 -14.29
C LEU A 154 13.62 3.41 -15.37
N GLU A 155 14.12 3.22 -16.58
CA GLU A 155 13.89 4.09 -17.72
C GLU A 155 12.44 4.07 -18.19
N GLY A 156 11.94 5.26 -18.51
CA GLY A 156 10.67 5.49 -19.15
C GLY A 156 10.81 6.08 -20.55
N PRO A 157 9.68 6.54 -21.14
CA PRO A 157 9.72 7.31 -22.37
C PRO A 157 10.68 8.50 -22.25
N GLY A 158 11.55 8.68 -23.25
CA GLY A 158 12.55 9.76 -23.25
C GLY A 158 13.73 9.52 -22.30
N GLY A 159 13.95 8.29 -21.82
CA GLY A 159 14.93 7.98 -20.79
C GLY A 159 14.57 8.54 -19.40
N ILE A 160 13.36 9.09 -19.23
CA ILE A 160 12.95 9.72 -17.98
C ILE A 160 12.70 8.65 -16.92
N THR A 161 13.44 8.74 -15.82
CA THR A 161 13.39 7.80 -14.69
C THR A 161 12.60 8.38 -13.52
N PRO A 162 12.23 7.56 -12.51
CA PRO A 162 11.63 8.06 -11.27
C PRO A 162 12.42 9.20 -10.62
N LEU A 163 13.76 9.17 -10.66
CA LEU A 163 14.61 10.22 -10.10
C LEU A 163 14.48 11.55 -10.87
N HIS A 164 14.52 11.51 -12.20
CA HIS A 164 14.31 12.70 -13.04
C HIS A 164 12.93 13.31 -12.77
N LEU A 165 11.90 12.47 -12.74
CA LEU A 165 10.53 12.89 -12.51
C LEU A 165 10.35 13.54 -11.14
N ALA A 166 10.89 12.92 -10.08
CA ALA A 166 10.83 13.46 -8.73
C ALA A 166 11.58 14.80 -8.62
N ALA A 167 12.78 14.90 -9.21
CA ALA A 167 13.57 16.13 -9.23
C ALA A 167 12.84 17.29 -9.92
N SER A 168 12.05 16.96 -10.95
CA SER A 168 11.27 17.93 -11.73
C SER A 168 9.97 18.40 -11.05
N THR A 169 9.48 17.62 -10.07
CA THR A 169 8.20 17.84 -9.41
C THR A 169 8.37 18.73 -8.18
N SER A 170 7.48 19.70 -8.00
CA SER A 170 7.49 20.58 -6.82
C SER A 170 6.93 19.87 -5.57
N ASP A 171 7.45 20.24 -4.41
CA ASP A 171 7.10 19.68 -3.09
C ASP A 171 7.26 18.15 -3.03
N SER A 172 8.34 17.63 -3.63
CA SER A 172 8.65 16.20 -3.70
C SER A 172 9.78 15.77 -2.76
N GLU A 173 10.16 16.58 -1.76
CA GLU A 173 11.30 16.30 -0.88
C GLU A 173 11.19 14.92 -0.20
N GLY A 174 10.00 14.55 0.31
CA GLY A 174 9.76 13.23 0.89
C GLY A 174 9.84 12.07 -0.14
N VAL A 175 9.52 12.34 -1.40
CA VAL A 175 9.68 11.37 -2.50
C VAL A 175 11.15 11.20 -2.85
N ILE A 176 11.92 12.29 -2.94
CA ILE A 176 13.38 12.25 -3.12
C ILE A 176 14.03 11.49 -1.97
N ASP A 177 13.62 11.78 -0.73
CA ASP A 177 14.10 11.09 0.45
C ASP A 177 13.87 9.58 0.35
N SER A 178 12.66 9.17 -0.03
CA SER A 178 12.30 7.75 -0.23
C SER A 178 13.12 7.10 -1.36
N LEU A 179 13.18 7.71 -2.55
CA LEU A 179 13.90 7.17 -3.70
C LEU A 179 15.42 7.06 -3.47
N THR A 180 15.99 7.92 -2.62
CA THR A 180 17.42 7.90 -2.27
C THR A 180 17.75 7.01 -1.06
N ASN A 181 16.71 6.50 -0.39
CA ASN A 181 16.81 5.47 0.66
C ASN A 181 16.54 4.07 0.09
N ASP A 182 16.57 3.88 -1.23
CA ASP A 182 16.31 2.58 -1.84
C ASP A 182 17.30 1.50 -1.37
N PRO A 183 16.87 0.22 -1.25
CA PRO A 183 17.72 -0.85 -0.72
C PRO A 183 19.00 -1.12 -1.50
N GLN A 184 19.07 -0.70 -2.77
CA GLN A 184 20.23 -0.91 -3.64
C GLN A 184 21.14 0.32 -3.73
N GLU A 185 20.78 1.42 -3.02
CA GLU A 185 21.43 2.73 -3.07
C GLU A 185 21.57 3.30 -4.49
N ILE A 186 20.71 2.87 -5.41
CA ILE A 186 20.73 3.31 -6.81
C ILE A 186 20.41 4.80 -6.87
N GLY A 187 19.36 5.24 -6.16
CA GLY A 187 18.95 6.63 -6.15
C GLY A 187 20.06 7.57 -5.69
N LEU A 188 20.80 7.16 -4.66
CA LEU A 188 21.89 7.95 -4.11
C LEU A 188 23.13 7.98 -5.03
N LYS A 189 23.49 6.84 -5.65
CA LYS A 189 24.67 6.71 -6.51
C LYS A 189 24.48 7.40 -7.86
N CYS A 190 23.25 7.35 -8.40
CA CYS A 190 22.96 7.77 -9.76
C CYS A 190 22.51 9.24 -9.88
N TRP A 191 22.29 9.95 -8.78
CA TRP A 191 21.72 11.32 -8.79
C TRP A 191 22.43 12.32 -9.71
N GLU A 192 23.76 12.21 -9.85
CA GLU A 192 24.59 13.11 -10.68
C GLU A 192 25.10 12.46 -11.98
N THR A 193 24.97 11.14 -12.13
CA THR A 193 25.59 10.39 -13.25
C THR A 193 24.58 9.79 -14.20
N LEU A 194 23.36 9.53 -13.74
CA LEU A 194 22.27 9.04 -14.58
C LEU A 194 21.78 10.17 -15.45
N VAL A 195 21.73 9.94 -16.75
CA VAL A 195 21.27 10.90 -17.76
C VAL A 195 20.05 10.35 -18.48
N ASP A 196 19.14 11.24 -18.87
CA ASP A 196 18.06 10.93 -19.79
C ASP A 196 18.55 10.96 -21.26
N GLU A 197 17.62 10.80 -22.22
CA GLU A 197 17.95 10.87 -23.65
C GLU A 197 18.48 12.25 -24.10
N SER A 198 18.20 13.30 -23.33
CA SER A 198 18.70 14.66 -23.58
C SER A 198 20.07 14.95 -22.94
N GLY A 199 20.63 13.98 -22.21
CA GLY A 199 21.90 14.13 -21.49
C GLY A 199 21.78 14.84 -20.14
N GLN A 200 20.56 15.05 -19.64
CA GLN A 200 20.29 15.78 -18.41
C GLN A 200 20.15 14.82 -17.22
N THR A 201 20.70 15.21 -16.07
CA THR A 201 20.69 14.40 -14.85
C THR A 201 19.57 14.81 -13.89
N PRO A 202 19.16 13.97 -12.91
CA PRO A 202 18.21 14.39 -11.87
C PRO A 202 18.66 15.66 -11.14
N HIS A 203 19.96 15.78 -10.86
CA HIS A 203 20.55 17.00 -10.32
C HIS A 203 20.27 18.22 -11.21
N ALA A 204 20.49 18.11 -12.53
CA ALA A 204 20.23 19.19 -13.48
C ALA A 204 18.74 19.57 -13.53
N TYR A 205 17.85 18.58 -13.53
CA TYR A 205 16.40 18.79 -13.45
C TYR A 205 15.98 19.58 -12.21
N ALA A 206 16.55 19.24 -11.03
CA ALA A 206 16.29 19.97 -9.80
C ALA A 206 16.75 21.44 -9.90
N VAL A 207 17.93 21.71 -10.47
CA VAL A 207 18.43 23.08 -10.70
C VAL A 207 17.51 23.85 -11.65
N MET A 208 17.15 23.26 -12.79
CA MET A 208 16.27 23.89 -13.79
C MET A 208 14.91 24.28 -13.23
N ARG A 209 14.43 23.54 -12.22
CA ARG A 209 13.15 23.77 -11.55
C ARG A 209 13.25 24.59 -10.26
N ASN A 210 14.44 25.12 -9.95
CA ASN A 210 14.75 25.86 -8.71
C ASN A 210 14.55 25.04 -7.42
N ASN A 211 14.64 23.72 -7.51
CA ASN A 211 14.51 22.79 -6.37
C ASN A 211 15.88 22.48 -5.73
N TYR A 212 16.65 23.52 -5.38
CA TYR A 212 18.01 23.36 -4.86
C TYR A 212 18.08 22.55 -3.55
N SER A 213 17.02 22.58 -2.74
CA SER A 213 16.94 21.79 -1.50
C SER A 213 17.09 20.29 -1.75
N TYR A 214 16.64 19.78 -2.91
CA TYR A 214 16.74 18.35 -3.24
C TYR A 214 18.20 17.95 -3.44
N ASN A 215 18.97 18.75 -4.18
CA ASN A 215 20.40 18.51 -4.37
C ASN A 215 21.17 18.58 -3.04
N MET A 216 20.81 19.53 -2.17
CA MET A 216 21.39 19.64 -0.83
C MET A 216 21.07 18.41 0.04
N LEU A 217 19.84 17.89 -0.02
CA LEU A 217 19.44 16.67 0.68
C LEU A 217 20.27 15.47 0.22
N VAL A 218 20.39 15.26 -1.09
CA VAL A 218 21.15 14.12 -1.64
C VAL A 218 22.65 14.23 -1.33
N ALA A 219 23.23 15.42 -1.47
CA ALA A 219 24.64 15.66 -1.13
C ALA A 219 24.94 15.39 0.35
N ARG A 220 24.03 15.80 1.26
CA ARG A 220 24.13 15.49 2.69
C ARG A 220 24.07 13.98 2.93
N LYS A 221 23.09 13.28 2.36
CA LYS A 221 22.98 11.82 2.48
C LYS A 221 24.22 11.09 1.99
N ARG A 222 24.79 11.50 0.86
CA ARG A 222 26.05 10.92 0.34
C ARG A 222 27.19 11.11 1.33
N SER A 223 27.31 12.31 1.90
CA SER A 223 28.33 12.63 2.89
C SER A 223 28.17 11.83 4.18
N ASP A 224 26.94 11.64 4.65
CA ASP A 224 26.64 10.87 5.86
C ASP A 224 26.93 9.37 5.66
N ARG A 225 26.59 8.81 4.49
CA ARG A 225 26.94 7.43 4.14
C ARG A 225 28.44 7.20 4.08
N GLN A 226 29.21 8.16 3.53
CA GLN A 226 30.68 8.07 3.49
C GLN A 226 31.31 8.15 4.89
N ARG A 227 30.70 8.88 5.82
CA ARG A 227 31.21 9.06 7.18
C ARG A 227 30.94 7.88 8.12
N SER A 228 30.11 6.90 7.73
CA SER A 228 29.74 5.73 8.55
C SER A 228 29.13 6.04 9.94
N GLU A 229 28.82 7.30 10.23
CA GLU A 229 28.21 7.75 11.47
C GLU A 229 26.70 7.99 11.24
N VAL A 230 25.85 7.30 12.02
CA VAL A 230 24.40 7.54 12.01
C VAL A 230 24.14 8.82 12.79
N ALA A 231 24.02 9.95 12.10
CA ALA A 231 23.59 11.20 12.71
C ALA A 231 22.08 11.14 13.01
N VAL A 232 21.72 10.88 14.27
CA VAL A 232 20.35 11.00 14.75
C VAL A 232 20.05 12.48 15.00
N ARG A 233 19.16 13.07 14.20
CA ARG A 233 18.62 14.40 14.50
C ARG A 233 17.60 14.26 15.63
N ILE A 234 17.97 14.77 16.80
CA ILE A 234 17.01 15.14 17.83
C ILE A 234 16.61 16.58 17.49
N ASP A 235 15.38 16.79 17.06
CA ASP A 235 14.84 18.13 16.86
C ASP A 235 14.64 18.78 18.23
N ASN A 236 15.71 19.39 18.76
CA ASN A 236 15.62 20.29 19.88
C ASN A 236 15.21 21.66 19.36
N GLU A 237 13.90 21.94 19.36
CA GLU A 237 13.39 23.30 19.48
C GLU A 237 13.79 23.85 20.86
N ILE A 238 15.02 24.35 20.98
CA ILE A 238 15.39 25.17 22.13
C ILE A 238 15.97 26.47 21.58
N GLN A 239 15.16 27.52 21.72
CA GLN A 239 15.54 28.90 21.50
C GLN A 239 16.83 29.21 22.26
N LEU A 240 17.84 29.72 21.55
CA LEU A 240 18.98 30.40 22.17
C LEU A 240 18.47 31.52 23.09
N PRO A 241 19.14 31.75 24.23
CA PRO A 241 20.03 32.91 24.22
C PRO A 241 21.38 32.71 24.95
N SER A 242 22.38 33.38 24.36
CA SER A 242 23.59 33.99 24.96
C SER A 242 24.55 33.13 25.80
N LEU A 243 25.69 32.89 25.17
CA LEU A 243 27.07 32.99 25.65
C LEU A 243 27.30 33.54 27.07
N GLU A 244 28.24 32.89 27.76
CA GLU A 244 29.00 33.34 28.95
C GLU A 244 28.21 33.50 30.26
N VAL A 245 28.46 32.57 31.20
CA VAL A 245 28.99 32.85 32.55
C VAL A 245 29.14 31.55 33.35
N GLU A 246 30.39 31.33 33.78
CA GLU A 246 30.81 30.66 35.01
C GLU A 246 30.64 29.14 35.20
N LEU A 247 31.74 28.47 34.85
CA LEU A 247 32.45 27.53 35.73
C LEU A 247 32.23 27.79 37.23
N MET A 248 32.09 26.68 37.98
CA MET A 248 32.17 26.52 39.44
C MET A 248 30.84 26.56 40.20
N GLN A 249 30.24 25.38 40.40
CA GLN A 249 29.97 24.98 41.79
C GLN A 249 30.10 23.46 41.98
N LYS A 250 31.21 23.12 42.63
CA LYS A 250 31.62 21.80 43.10
C LYS A 250 30.55 21.12 43.97
N ARG A 251 30.44 19.80 43.74
CA ARG A 251 30.46 18.72 44.73
C ARG A 251 29.88 19.05 46.11
N ILE A 252 28.69 18.53 46.39
CA ILE A 252 28.33 18.08 47.74
C ILE A 252 27.50 16.77 47.62
N ASN A 253 28.11 15.68 48.08
CA ASN A 253 27.52 14.48 48.68
C ASN A 253 26.91 13.37 47.81
N GLN A 254 27.79 12.47 47.36
CA GLN A 254 27.51 11.03 47.34
C GLN A 254 27.71 10.46 48.76
N ALA A 255 26.63 10.04 49.43
CA ALA A 255 26.68 9.05 50.52
C ALA A 255 25.26 8.61 50.93
N LYS A 256 24.83 7.43 50.48
CA LYS A 256 24.16 6.36 51.26
C LYS A 256 23.30 5.47 50.35
N ARG A 257 23.67 4.18 50.30
CA ARG A 257 22.75 3.07 50.03
C ARG A 257 22.20 2.55 51.38
N VAL A 258 21.05 1.88 51.26
CA VAL A 258 20.42 0.91 52.18
C VAL A 258 19.34 1.46 53.13
N GLY A 259 18.12 0.92 52.96
CA GLY A 259 17.10 0.72 54.00
C GLY A 259 15.96 1.73 54.05
N ASP A 260 14.84 1.45 53.38
CA ASP A 260 13.57 1.13 54.08
C ASP A 260 12.36 1.08 53.15
N SER A 261 11.63 -0.03 53.27
CA SER A 261 10.38 -0.39 52.62
C SER A 261 9.22 0.49 53.09
N CYS A 262 8.42 1.00 52.14
CA CYS A 262 7.20 1.75 52.43
C CYS A 262 6.09 0.84 52.99
N SER A 263 5.67 1.12 54.22
CA SER A 263 4.64 0.43 55.01
C SER A 263 3.19 0.72 54.57
N LYS A 264 2.94 1.13 53.33
CA LYS A 264 1.59 1.48 52.81
C LYS A 264 1.05 0.54 51.73
N CYS A 265 1.74 -0.55 51.43
CA CYS A 265 1.34 -1.52 50.40
C CYS A 265 0.80 -2.86 50.96
N ALA A 266 0.37 -2.93 52.23
CA ALA A 266 0.02 -4.19 52.91
C ALA A 266 -1.46 -4.33 53.35
N ILE A 267 -2.41 -3.56 52.79
CA ILE A 267 -3.84 -3.65 53.16
C ILE A 267 -4.80 -3.82 51.97
N ALA A 268 -4.33 -3.87 50.72
CA ALA A 268 -5.21 -3.95 49.54
C ALA A 268 -5.40 -5.36 48.93
N GLU A 269 -4.86 -6.44 49.52
CA GLU A 269 -4.79 -7.74 48.79
C GLU A 269 -5.33 -9.00 49.50
N VAL A 270 -6.06 -8.90 50.63
CA VAL A 270 -6.44 -10.13 51.40
C VAL A 270 -7.92 -10.26 51.80
N ARG A 271 -8.87 -9.48 51.28
CA ARG A 271 -10.30 -9.70 51.61
C ARG A 271 -11.28 -9.47 50.45
N SER A 272 -11.43 -10.48 49.60
CA SER A 272 -12.74 -11.13 49.33
C SER A 272 -12.67 -12.13 48.18
N LYS A 273 -12.16 -13.32 48.48
CA LYS A 273 -12.56 -14.56 47.78
C LYS A 273 -13.28 -15.47 48.77
N ARG A 274 -14.60 -15.61 48.62
CA ARG A 274 -15.46 -16.78 48.90
C ARG A 274 -16.88 -16.42 48.45
N LYS A 275 -17.33 -16.93 47.29
CA LYS A 275 -18.26 -18.09 47.10
C LYS A 275 -19.60 -17.88 47.84
N PHE A 276 -20.79 -17.94 47.23
CA PHE A 276 -21.35 -19.05 46.44
C PHE A 276 -22.69 -18.66 45.74
N SER A 277 -22.93 -19.26 44.57
CA SER A 277 -24.20 -19.69 43.93
C SER A 277 -25.44 -18.79 43.82
N GLY A 278 -25.89 -18.63 42.56
CA GLY A 278 -27.18 -19.20 42.16
C GLY A 278 -28.39 -18.26 42.16
N SER A 279 -28.65 -17.63 41.01
CA SER A 279 -30.03 -17.44 40.54
C SER A 279 -30.06 -17.23 39.03
N ARG A 280 -30.74 -18.16 38.35
CA ARG A 280 -31.22 -18.04 36.98
C ARG A 280 -31.94 -16.69 36.80
N SER A 281 -31.63 -15.98 35.72
CA SER A 281 -32.60 -15.13 35.06
C SER A 281 -32.40 -15.30 33.57
N TRP A 282 -33.45 -15.84 32.97
CA TRP A 282 -33.57 -16.37 31.64
C TRP A 282 -34.54 -15.43 30.94
N LEU A 283 -34.05 -14.50 30.13
CA LEU A 283 -34.86 -13.72 29.18
C LEU A 283 -33.99 -13.35 27.96
N HIS A 284 -33.53 -14.37 27.24
CA HIS A 284 -33.15 -14.24 25.83
C HIS A 284 -34.24 -14.91 24.97
N GLY A 285 -35.27 -14.14 24.62
CA GLY A 285 -36.32 -14.51 23.67
C GLY A 285 -37.05 -13.23 23.28
N PRO A 286 -36.84 -12.70 22.05
CA PRO A 286 -37.36 -13.31 20.83
C PRO A 286 -36.34 -13.43 19.67
N PHE A 287 -35.07 -13.06 19.87
CA PHE A 287 -34.11 -12.94 18.77
C PHE A 287 -33.51 -14.27 18.28
N ILE A 288 -33.43 -15.28 19.14
CA ILE A 288 -32.76 -16.55 18.82
C ILE A 288 -33.59 -17.41 17.87
N HIS A 289 -34.92 -17.38 17.99
CA HIS A 289 -35.81 -18.13 17.09
C HIS A 289 -35.81 -17.52 15.68
N SER A 290 -35.70 -16.20 15.58
CA SER A 290 -35.58 -15.50 14.29
C SER A 290 -34.23 -15.77 13.62
N MET A 291 -33.12 -15.71 14.36
CA MET A 291 -31.81 -16.11 13.82
C MET A 291 -31.74 -17.58 13.41
N LEU A 292 -32.33 -18.48 14.20
CA LEU A 292 -32.35 -19.91 13.90
C LEU A 292 -33.23 -20.21 12.67
N ALA A 293 -34.37 -19.54 12.54
CA ALA A 293 -35.25 -19.66 11.38
C ALA A 293 -34.56 -19.11 10.11
N VAL A 294 -33.92 -17.95 10.19
CA VAL A 294 -33.17 -17.38 9.06
C VAL A 294 -31.99 -18.28 8.68
N ALA A 295 -31.25 -18.82 9.65
CA ALA A 295 -30.17 -19.76 9.38
C ALA A 295 -30.67 -21.07 8.74
N ALA A 296 -31.78 -21.62 9.23
CA ALA A 296 -32.40 -22.81 8.65
C ALA A 296 -32.92 -22.55 7.22
N VAL A 297 -33.58 -21.41 6.98
CA VAL A 297 -34.02 -21.01 5.63
C VAL A 297 -32.82 -20.80 4.72
N CYS A 298 -31.75 -20.14 5.18
CA CYS A 298 -30.55 -19.93 4.40
C CYS A 298 -29.86 -21.26 4.03
N VAL A 299 -29.70 -22.18 4.99
CA VAL A 299 -29.15 -23.51 4.72
C VAL A 299 -30.06 -24.31 3.79
N CYS A 300 -31.38 -24.29 3.98
CA CYS A 300 -32.34 -24.99 3.12
C CYS A 300 -32.36 -24.42 1.70
N VAL A 301 -32.27 -23.09 1.53
CA VAL A 301 -32.14 -22.44 0.23
C VAL A 301 -30.82 -22.84 -0.43
N CYS A 302 -29.68 -22.82 0.30
CA CYS A 302 -28.41 -23.28 -0.23
C CYS A 302 -28.39 -24.79 -0.58
N VAL A 303 -29.18 -25.62 0.11
CA VAL A 303 -29.33 -27.05 -0.19
C VAL A 303 -30.28 -27.27 -1.37
N LEU A 304 -31.38 -26.52 -1.46
CA LEU A 304 -32.33 -26.55 -2.59
C LEU A 304 -31.70 -26.02 -3.89
N PHE A 305 -30.81 -25.04 -3.81
CA PHE A 305 -30.02 -24.57 -4.96
C PHE A 305 -28.77 -25.42 -5.24
N ARG A 306 -28.41 -26.35 -4.34
CA ARG A 306 -27.40 -27.40 -4.60
C ARG A 306 -27.98 -28.67 -5.21
N GLY A 307 -29.28 -28.91 -5.04
CA GLY A 307 -30.01 -29.89 -5.84
C GLY A 307 -30.45 -29.22 -7.13
N THR A 308 -29.92 -29.63 -8.29
CA THR A 308 -30.39 -29.14 -9.58
C THR A 308 -31.88 -29.44 -9.74
N PRO A 309 -32.82 -28.46 -9.72
CA PRO A 309 -34.14 -28.74 -10.25
C PRO A 309 -33.94 -28.97 -11.75
N PHE A 310 -34.13 -30.22 -12.18
CA PHE A 310 -34.10 -30.57 -13.59
C PHE A 310 -35.31 -29.93 -14.27
N VAL A 311 -35.16 -28.66 -14.65
CA VAL A 311 -36.05 -28.00 -15.61
C VAL A 311 -35.39 -28.24 -16.96
N GLY A 312 -36.00 -29.13 -17.75
CA GLY A 312 -35.52 -29.46 -19.07
C GLY A 312 -35.29 -28.20 -19.91
N SER A 313 -34.13 -28.18 -20.59
CA SER A 313 -33.74 -27.30 -21.69
C SER A 313 -32.90 -26.04 -21.44
N VAL A 314 -32.31 -25.83 -20.26
CA VAL A 314 -31.19 -24.87 -20.13
C VAL A 314 -30.10 -25.48 -19.26
N SER A 315 -28.84 -25.35 -19.68
CA SER A 315 -27.70 -25.80 -18.88
C SER A 315 -27.74 -25.16 -17.49
N PRO A 316 -27.34 -25.88 -16.42
CA PRO A 316 -27.32 -25.31 -15.08
C PRO A 316 -26.52 -24.01 -15.07
N PHE A 317 -27.07 -22.97 -14.45
CA PHE A 317 -26.35 -21.72 -14.25
C PHE A 317 -25.09 -22.02 -13.43
N ARG A 318 -23.93 -21.92 -14.07
CA ARG A 318 -22.62 -22.06 -13.43
C ARG A 318 -21.95 -20.70 -13.41
N TRP A 319 -21.54 -20.27 -12.22
CA TRP A 319 -20.69 -19.09 -12.03
C TRP A 319 -19.41 -19.13 -12.88
N GLU A 320 -19.00 -20.32 -13.29
CA GLU A 320 -17.82 -20.60 -14.13
C GLU A 320 -17.99 -20.18 -15.60
N ASN A 321 -19.24 -20.05 -16.08
CA ASN A 321 -19.56 -19.68 -17.46
C ASN A 321 -19.85 -18.18 -17.62
N LEU A 322 -19.71 -17.39 -16.55
CA LEU A 322 -19.90 -15.95 -16.61
C LEU A 322 -18.57 -15.30 -17.02
N ASP A 323 -18.45 -14.97 -18.31
CA ASP A 323 -17.63 -13.82 -18.67
C ASP A 323 -18.33 -12.59 -18.08
N TYR A 324 -17.58 -11.79 -17.33
CA TYR A 324 -18.00 -10.67 -16.47
C TYR A 324 -19.29 -9.94 -16.93
N GLY A 325 -20.17 -9.56 -15.99
CA GLY A 325 -21.36 -8.75 -16.27
C GLY A 325 -21.09 -7.24 -16.14
N ALA A 326 -21.94 -6.31 -16.62
CA ALA A 326 -22.89 -6.37 -17.74
C ALA A 326 -22.35 -5.42 -18.84
N LEU A 327 -22.75 -5.66 -20.09
CA LEU A 327 -22.43 -4.83 -21.26
C LEU A 327 -22.71 -3.33 -21.03
#